data_AF-K0RHV5-F1
#
_entry.id   AF-K0RHV5-F1
#
_cell.length_a   1.000
_cell.length_b   1.000
_cell.length_c   1.000
_cell.angle_alpha   90.00
_cell.angle_beta   90.00
_cell.angle_gamma   90.00
#
_symmetry.space_group_name_H-M   'P 1'
#
loop_
_entity.id
_entity.type
_entity.pdbx_description
1 polymer ?
#
loop_
_entity_poly.entity_id
_entity_poly.type
_entity_poly.pdbx_seq_one_letter_code
_entity_poly.pdbx_strand_id
1 'polypeptide(L)'
;MATGGPKKRKLNDPGAADQDGSQAAEAVPPRLVDVQDIQLLIDERISRVEESMKRQVDALVGGKRGIENPGDIPSSHWLNQGHGHQYIAEMKKLVKGIKNITKKLRTGNDHLSKIFLKTAVSLAHDDILLPHWSELSDAIQLRGEGDPLSFCLFDVQVNRSVQDMLSQSLVLKCDQVGLHRNRFDPQDGTNFAFEAIQNNPQLNVFSFENTIE
;
A
#
# COMPACT_ATOMS: atom_id res chain seq x y z
N MET A 1 -57.86 43.59 59.22
CA MET A 1 -58.24 44.95 58.81
C MET A 1 -57.55 45.22 57.48
N ALA A 2 -58.24 45.01 56.35
CA ALA A 2 -58.90 46.04 55.54
C ALA A 2 -57.91 47.12 55.04
N THR A 3 -57.76 47.48 53.76
CA THR A 3 -58.54 47.29 52.52
C THR A 3 -57.75 48.00 51.38
N GLY A 4 -57.89 47.55 50.12
CA GLY A 4 -57.96 48.45 48.97
C GLY A 4 -56.84 48.41 47.90
N GLY A 5 -57.09 47.73 46.78
CA GLY A 5 -56.74 48.27 45.44
C GLY A 5 -57.85 49.22 44.95
N PRO A 6 -58.04 49.50 43.64
CA PRO A 6 -57.21 49.32 42.44
C PRO A 6 -57.18 50.56 41.50
N LYS A 7 -56.40 50.57 40.41
CA LYS A 7 -56.81 51.25 39.14
C LYS A 7 -55.99 50.83 37.91
N LYS A 8 -56.71 50.36 36.88
CA LYS A 8 -56.26 50.09 35.49
C LYS A 8 -56.40 51.34 34.61
N ARG A 9 -55.63 51.43 33.51
CA ARG A 9 -56.04 51.85 32.14
C ARG A 9 -54.84 51.76 31.16
N LYS A 10 -54.96 50.90 30.12
CA LYS A 10 -55.10 51.17 28.65
C LYS A 10 -53.75 51.42 27.93
N LEU A 11 -53.23 50.50 27.10
CA LEU A 11 -53.61 50.09 25.74
C LEU A 11 -53.27 51.14 24.66
N ASN A 12 -52.19 50.91 23.89
CA ASN A 12 -52.13 50.86 22.41
C ASN A 12 -50.68 50.68 21.88
N ASP A 13 -50.53 49.67 21.01
CA ASP A 13 -49.44 49.35 20.05
C ASP A 13 -49.33 50.40 18.91
N PRO A 14 -48.49 50.30 17.84
CA PRO A 14 -47.25 49.52 17.59
C PRO A 14 -46.12 50.38 16.95
N GLY A 15 -44.90 49.84 16.77
CA GLY A 15 -43.85 50.54 16.03
C GLY A 15 -42.56 49.73 15.82
N ALA A 16 -42.53 49.03 14.69
CA ALA A 16 -41.42 48.25 14.10
C ALA A 16 -40.03 48.91 14.18
N ALA A 17 -38.99 48.09 14.43
CA ALA A 17 -37.98 47.73 13.42
C ALA A 17 -36.91 46.82 14.03
N ASP A 18 -36.93 45.57 13.58
CA ASP A 18 -35.86 44.58 13.75
C ASP A 18 -34.59 45.01 13.01
N GLN A 19 -33.43 44.74 13.61
CA GLN A 19 -32.24 44.23 12.92
C GLN A 19 -31.26 43.66 13.97
N ASP A 20 -31.52 42.42 14.38
CA ASP A 20 -30.56 41.58 15.09
C ASP A 20 -29.73 40.80 14.07
N GLY A 21 -28.46 41.19 13.93
CA GLY A 21 -27.48 40.52 13.08
C GLY A 21 -26.91 39.30 13.78
N SER A 22 -27.68 38.22 13.85
CA SER A 22 -27.16 36.90 14.22
C SER A 22 -26.48 36.26 13.00
N GLN A 23 -25.14 36.26 12.99
CA GLN A 23 -24.35 35.37 12.12
C GLN A 23 -24.59 33.93 12.55
N ALA A 24 -25.43 33.22 11.79
CA ALA A 24 -25.55 31.77 11.89
C ALA A 24 -24.23 31.13 11.44
N ALA A 25 -23.64 30.31 12.31
CA ALA A 25 -22.59 29.38 11.94
C ALA A 25 -23.14 28.48 10.82
N GLU A 26 -22.55 28.58 9.64
CA GLU A 26 -22.87 27.72 8.50
C GLU A 26 -22.41 26.30 8.84
N ALA A 27 -23.34 25.48 9.33
CA ALA A 27 -23.10 24.09 9.60
C ALA A 27 -22.83 23.38 8.26
N VAL A 28 -21.57 23.04 8.01
CA VAL A 28 -21.18 22.18 6.90
C VAL A 28 -21.91 20.84 7.08
N PRO A 29 -22.86 20.47 6.21
CA PRO A 29 -23.62 19.24 6.38
C PRO A 29 -22.66 18.04 6.26
N PRO A 30 -22.90 16.94 6.99
CA PRO A 30 -22.12 15.74 6.84
C PRO A 30 -22.20 15.27 5.39
N ARG A 31 -21.04 15.08 4.75
CA ARG A 31 -20.96 14.43 3.44
C ARG A 31 -21.54 13.02 3.61
N LEU A 32 -22.78 12.81 3.16
CA LEU A 32 -23.34 11.46 3.03
C LEU A 32 -22.47 10.73 2.01
N VAL A 33 -21.78 9.69 2.45
CA VAL A 33 -21.14 8.73 1.56
C VAL A 33 -22.26 7.99 0.84
N ASP A 34 -22.26 7.99 -0.50
CA ASP A 34 -23.30 7.33 -1.28
C ASP A 34 -23.21 5.81 -1.05
N VAL A 35 -24.37 5.15 -0.90
CA VAL A 35 -24.45 3.69 -0.78
C VAL A 35 -23.85 3.02 -2.02
N GLN A 36 -23.91 3.66 -3.19
CA GLN A 36 -23.28 3.21 -4.43
C GLN A 36 -21.76 3.24 -4.36
N ASP A 37 -21.17 4.26 -3.73
CA ASP A 37 -19.71 4.34 -3.52
C ASP A 37 -19.24 3.24 -2.56
N ILE A 38 -20.02 2.95 -1.53
CA ILE A 38 -19.74 1.85 -0.58
C ILE A 38 -19.79 0.50 -1.31
N GLN A 39 -20.78 0.29 -2.17
CA GLN A 39 -20.89 -0.98 -2.91
C GLN A 39 -19.72 -1.18 -3.87
N LEU A 40 -19.29 -0.14 -4.57
CA LEU A 40 -18.10 -0.18 -5.44
C LEU A 40 -16.83 -0.56 -4.67
N LEU A 41 -16.63 0.04 -3.48
CA LEU A 41 -15.50 -0.30 -2.62
C LEU A 41 -15.54 -1.74 -2.11
N ILE A 42 -16.74 -2.26 -1.81
CA ILE A 42 -16.91 -3.66 -1.40
C ILE A 42 -16.55 -4.59 -2.56
N ASP A 43 -17.07 -4.34 -3.76
CA ASP A 43 -16.84 -5.17 -4.93
C ASP A 43 -15.35 -5.18 -5.32
N GLU A 44 -14.67 -4.02 -5.27
CA GLU A 44 -13.24 -3.93 -5.51
C GLU A 44 -12.43 -4.77 -4.50
N ARG A 45 -12.80 -4.71 -3.21
CA ARG A 45 -12.13 -5.51 -2.18
C ARG A 45 -12.38 -7.01 -2.37
N ILE A 46 -13.60 -7.41 -2.73
CA ILE A 46 -13.91 -8.81 -3.03
C ILE A 46 -13.05 -9.30 -4.18
N SER A 47 -12.98 -8.55 -5.30
CA SER A 47 -12.14 -8.92 -6.45
C SER A 47 -10.67 -9.08 -6.07
N ARG A 48 -10.11 -8.18 -5.24
CA ARG A 48 -8.71 -8.30 -4.77
C ARG A 48 -8.48 -9.57 -3.93
N VAL A 49 -9.42 -9.94 -3.07
CA VAL A 49 -9.35 -11.18 -2.26
C VAL A 49 -9.44 -12.41 -3.16
N GLU A 50 -10.37 -12.43 -4.11
CA GLU A 50 -10.52 -13.53 -5.08
C GLU A 50 -9.26 -13.72 -5.92
N GLU A 51 -8.67 -12.63 -6.42
CA GLU A 51 -7.40 -12.67 -7.17
C GLU A 51 -6.24 -13.17 -6.32
N SER A 52 -6.12 -12.71 -5.07
CA SER A 52 -5.09 -13.19 -4.14
C SER A 52 -5.27 -14.68 -3.83
N MET A 53 -6.50 -15.12 -3.58
CA MET A 53 -6.78 -16.53 -3.29
C MET A 53 -6.50 -17.41 -4.51
N LYS A 54 -6.88 -16.95 -5.70
CA LYS A 54 -6.56 -17.63 -6.96
C LYS A 54 -5.04 -17.74 -7.14
N ARG A 55 -4.28 -16.67 -6.91
CA ARG A 55 -2.81 -16.70 -6.95
C ARG A 55 -2.22 -17.66 -5.92
N GLN A 56 -2.75 -17.71 -4.70
CA GLN A 56 -2.30 -18.70 -3.70
C GLN A 56 -2.55 -20.13 -4.17
N VAL A 57 -3.73 -20.42 -4.72
CA VAL A 57 -4.05 -21.74 -5.28
C VAL A 57 -3.13 -22.07 -6.46
N ASP A 58 -2.96 -21.13 -7.40
CA ASP A 58 -2.07 -21.30 -8.56
C ASP A 58 -0.61 -21.47 -8.11
N ALA A 59 -0.15 -20.77 -7.09
CA ALA A 59 1.18 -20.91 -6.51
C ALA A 59 1.35 -22.21 -5.72
N LEU A 60 0.30 -22.75 -5.09
CA LEU A 60 0.31 -24.07 -4.44
C LEU A 60 0.33 -25.21 -5.48
N VAL A 61 -0.45 -25.08 -6.56
CA VAL A 61 -0.48 -26.02 -7.68
C VAL A 61 0.82 -25.93 -8.49
N GLY A 62 1.31 -24.71 -8.72
CA GLY A 62 2.57 -24.37 -9.34
C GLY A 62 3.77 -24.78 -8.49
N GLY A 63 3.70 -24.68 -7.16
CA GLY A 63 4.74 -25.17 -6.25
C GLY A 63 4.98 -26.69 -6.37
N LYS A 64 3.98 -27.44 -6.84
CA LYS A 64 4.12 -28.87 -7.20
C LYS A 64 4.76 -29.07 -8.59
N ARG A 65 4.71 -28.08 -9.48
CA ARG A 65 5.39 -28.00 -10.78
C ARG A 65 6.64 -27.13 -10.63
N GLY A 66 7.76 -27.75 -10.26
CA GLY A 66 9.03 -27.11 -9.82
C GLY A 66 9.32 -25.67 -10.27
N ILE A 67 9.87 -24.87 -9.34
CA ILE A 67 10.32 -23.46 -9.46
C ILE A 67 10.48 -23.00 -10.93
N GLU A 68 9.48 -22.30 -11.47
CA GLU A 68 9.61 -21.56 -12.74
C GLU A 68 10.57 -20.40 -12.51
N ASN A 69 11.86 -20.67 -12.66
CA ASN A 69 12.91 -19.69 -12.45
C ASN A 69 12.99 -18.80 -13.71
N PRO A 70 12.64 -17.50 -13.63
CA PRO A 70 12.78 -16.65 -14.78
C PRO A 70 14.26 -16.58 -15.17
N GLY A 71 14.50 -16.65 -16.49
CA GLY A 71 15.85 -16.64 -17.06
C GLY A 71 16.67 -15.45 -16.60
N ASP A 72 17.99 -15.55 -16.70
CA ASP A 72 18.86 -14.42 -16.39
C ASP A 72 18.71 -13.32 -17.45
N ILE A 73 18.67 -12.06 -17.01
CA ILE A 73 18.58 -10.92 -17.90
C ILE A 73 19.97 -10.60 -18.46
N PRO A 74 20.17 -10.62 -19.80
CA PRO A 74 21.48 -10.42 -20.39
C PRO A 74 21.98 -8.98 -20.19
N SER A 75 23.29 -8.81 -20.04
CA SER A 75 23.88 -7.47 -19.84
C SER A 75 23.67 -6.54 -21.04
N SER A 76 23.54 -7.11 -22.24
CA SER A 76 23.24 -6.36 -23.45
C SER A 76 21.91 -5.62 -23.37
N HIS A 77 20.90 -6.16 -22.66
CA HIS A 77 19.61 -5.48 -22.44
C HIS A 77 19.82 -4.08 -21.84
N TRP A 78 20.55 -4.03 -20.73
CA TRP A 78 20.84 -2.79 -20.02
C TRP A 78 21.81 -1.88 -20.77
N LEU A 79 22.83 -2.45 -21.43
CA LEU A 79 23.77 -1.67 -22.26
C LEU A 79 23.04 -0.96 -23.40
N ASN A 80 22.10 -1.63 -24.06
CA ASN A 80 21.32 -1.08 -25.16
C ASN A 80 20.39 0.06 -24.72
N GLN A 81 20.02 0.10 -23.43
CA GLN A 81 19.29 1.21 -22.81
C GLN A 81 20.20 2.36 -22.34
N GLY A 82 21.52 2.28 -22.58
CA GLY A 82 22.49 3.30 -22.21
C GLY A 82 22.99 3.20 -20.76
N HIS A 83 22.71 2.11 -20.05
CA HIS A 83 23.18 1.94 -18.68
C HIS A 83 24.64 1.47 -18.61
N GLY A 84 25.42 2.10 -17.73
CA GLY A 84 26.82 1.76 -17.50
C GLY A 84 27.03 0.49 -16.67
N HIS A 85 28.27 -0.02 -16.64
CA HIS A 85 28.60 -1.28 -15.98
C HIS A 85 28.20 -1.38 -14.51
N GLN A 86 28.29 -0.28 -13.74
CA GLN A 86 27.89 -0.27 -12.33
C GLN A 86 26.39 -0.54 -12.16
N TYR A 87 25.55 0.11 -12.96
CA TYR A 87 24.10 -0.11 -12.96
C TYR A 87 23.78 -1.57 -13.29
N ILE A 88 24.44 -2.12 -14.32
CA ILE A 88 24.26 -3.52 -14.74
C ILE A 88 24.64 -4.50 -13.63
N ALA A 89 25.74 -4.24 -12.92
CA ALA A 89 26.18 -5.06 -11.82
C ALA A 89 25.17 -5.06 -10.67
N GLU A 90 24.64 -3.89 -10.29
CA GLU A 90 23.63 -3.78 -9.24
C GLU A 90 22.28 -4.39 -9.66
N MET A 91 21.89 -4.27 -10.93
CA MET A 91 20.69 -4.92 -11.47
C MET A 91 20.79 -6.45 -11.43
N LYS A 92 21.93 -7.02 -11.84
CA LYS A 92 22.20 -8.46 -11.69
C LYS A 92 22.15 -8.90 -10.23
N LYS A 93 22.69 -8.08 -9.33
CA LYS A 93 22.70 -8.36 -7.89
C LYS A 93 21.27 -8.34 -7.33
N LEU A 94 20.42 -7.39 -7.72
CA LEU A 94 19.00 -7.33 -7.35
C LEU A 94 18.28 -8.61 -7.80
N VAL A 95 18.36 -8.95 -9.10
CA VAL A 95 17.70 -10.14 -9.67
C VAL A 95 18.18 -11.43 -8.98
N LYS A 96 19.49 -11.56 -8.75
CA LYS A 96 20.05 -12.71 -8.02
C LYS A 96 19.55 -12.76 -6.57
N GLY A 97 19.45 -11.60 -5.91
CA GLY A 97 18.89 -11.47 -4.56
C GLY A 97 17.46 -11.98 -4.49
N ILE A 98 16.59 -11.48 -5.38
CA ILE A 98 15.19 -11.90 -5.52
C ILE A 98 15.12 -13.42 -5.71
N LYS A 99 15.83 -13.97 -6.70
CA LYS A 99 15.83 -15.42 -7.01
C LYS A 99 16.25 -16.27 -5.80
N ASN A 100 17.30 -15.85 -5.10
CA ASN A 100 17.79 -16.58 -3.92
C ASN A 100 16.79 -16.56 -2.76
N ILE A 101 16.17 -15.41 -2.50
CA ILE A 101 15.14 -15.25 -1.46
C ILE A 101 13.90 -16.09 -1.81
N THR A 102 13.40 -16.00 -3.04
CA THR A 102 12.28 -16.79 -3.54
C THR A 102 12.53 -18.29 -3.36
N LYS A 103 13.72 -18.77 -3.72
CA LYS A 103 14.10 -20.17 -3.53
C LYS A 103 14.07 -20.58 -2.05
N LYS A 104 14.58 -19.74 -1.14
CA LYS A 104 14.57 -20.03 0.30
C LYS A 104 13.15 -20.09 0.84
N LEU A 105 12.30 -19.13 0.48
CA LEU A 105 10.90 -19.09 0.86
C LEU A 105 10.14 -20.35 0.41
N ARG A 106 10.32 -20.77 -0.85
CA ARG A 106 9.63 -21.94 -1.40
C ARG A 106 10.13 -23.28 -0.84
N THR A 107 11.39 -23.36 -0.43
CA THR A 107 11.94 -24.61 0.12
C THR A 107 11.63 -24.79 1.60
N GLY A 108 11.27 -23.71 2.33
CA GLY A 108 10.96 -23.77 3.77
C GLY A 108 12.14 -24.17 4.66
N ASN A 109 13.31 -24.46 4.09
CA ASN A 109 14.47 -25.03 4.78
C ASN A 109 15.34 -23.97 5.48
N ASP A 110 15.09 -22.69 5.21
CA ASP A 110 15.72 -21.58 5.93
C ASP A 110 14.60 -20.85 6.66
N HIS A 111 14.71 -20.69 7.99
CA HIS A 111 13.87 -19.80 8.80
C HIS A 111 14.15 -18.34 8.42
N LEU A 112 13.80 -17.98 7.18
CA LEU A 112 14.00 -16.65 6.65
C LEU A 112 13.03 -15.73 7.37
N SER A 113 13.58 -14.92 8.27
CA SER A 113 12.87 -13.88 9.01
C SER A 113 13.03 -12.51 8.39
N LYS A 114 13.91 -12.36 7.38
CA LYS A 114 14.20 -11.08 6.75
C LYS A 114 14.47 -11.19 5.25
N ILE A 115 13.78 -10.35 4.48
CA ILE A 115 14.01 -10.05 3.07
C ILE A 115 14.66 -8.67 3.02
N PHE A 116 15.88 -8.61 2.50
CA PHE A 116 16.64 -7.35 2.43
C PHE A 116 17.24 -7.19 1.03
N LEU A 117 16.67 -6.27 0.26
CA LEU A 117 17.06 -5.97 -1.12
C LEU A 117 17.59 -4.53 -1.17
N LYS A 118 18.91 -4.39 -1.29
CA LYS A 118 19.59 -3.09 -1.35
C LYS A 118 20.59 -3.03 -2.48
N THR A 119 20.52 -1.95 -3.23
CA THR A 119 21.42 -1.62 -4.33
C THR A 119 22.33 -0.46 -3.94
N ALA A 120 23.47 -0.35 -4.61
CA ALA A 120 24.41 0.75 -4.40
C ALA A 120 24.08 2.00 -5.23
N VAL A 121 23.22 1.87 -6.23
CA VAL A 121 22.75 2.94 -7.11
C VAL A 121 21.23 2.82 -7.28
N SER A 122 20.58 3.94 -7.56
CA SER A 122 19.15 3.95 -7.88
C SER A 122 18.89 3.15 -9.17
N LEU A 123 18.09 2.10 -9.09
CA LEU A 123 17.68 1.31 -10.25
C LEU A 123 16.30 1.75 -10.73
N ALA A 124 16.18 1.99 -12.03
CA ALA A 124 14.89 2.26 -12.67
C ALA A 124 14.08 0.97 -12.80
N HIS A 125 12.76 1.12 -12.90
CA HIS A 125 11.87 0.00 -13.20
C HIS A 125 12.06 -0.43 -14.66
N ASP A 126 11.93 -1.73 -14.90
CA ASP A 126 11.84 -2.32 -16.23
C ASP A 126 10.90 -3.52 -16.16
N ASP A 127 9.99 -3.66 -17.11
CA ASP A 127 8.98 -4.72 -17.12
C ASP A 127 9.59 -6.12 -17.23
N ILE A 128 10.84 -6.24 -17.70
CA ILE A 128 11.58 -7.50 -17.68
C ILE A 128 11.79 -8.05 -16.25
N LEU A 129 11.63 -7.19 -15.22
CA LEU A 129 11.72 -7.58 -13.81
C LEU A 129 10.40 -8.16 -13.27
N LEU A 130 9.26 -7.94 -13.92
CA LEU A 130 7.94 -8.34 -13.42
C LEU A 130 7.84 -9.84 -13.09
N PRO A 131 8.37 -10.78 -13.92
CA PRO A 131 8.35 -12.19 -13.56
C PRO A 131 9.09 -12.49 -12.26
N HIS A 132 10.19 -11.79 -11.98
CA HIS A 132 10.96 -11.97 -10.75
C HIS A 132 10.21 -11.43 -9.52
N TRP A 133 9.53 -10.29 -9.66
CA TRP A 133 8.70 -9.72 -8.59
C TRP A 133 7.47 -10.57 -8.28
N SER A 134 6.80 -11.09 -9.31
CA SER A 134 5.66 -12.00 -9.16
C SER A 134 6.07 -13.25 -8.39
N GLU A 135 7.17 -13.90 -8.82
CA GLU A 135 7.70 -15.10 -8.19
C GLU A 135 8.06 -14.89 -6.70
N LEU A 136 8.60 -13.71 -6.37
CA LEU A 136 8.86 -13.32 -4.98
C LEU A 136 7.57 -13.13 -4.19
N SER A 137 6.60 -12.40 -4.75
CA SER A 137 5.32 -12.16 -4.09
C SER A 137 4.61 -13.49 -3.79
N ASP A 138 4.54 -14.39 -4.76
CA ASP A 138 3.92 -15.69 -4.60
C ASP A 138 4.62 -16.51 -3.51
N ALA A 139 5.96 -16.51 -3.48
CA ALA A 139 6.72 -17.21 -2.46
C ALA A 139 6.51 -16.64 -1.05
N ILE A 140 6.33 -15.33 -0.91
CA ILE A 140 5.97 -14.71 0.37
C ILE A 140 4.55 -15.15 0.79
N GLN A 141 3.59 -15.15 -0.14
CA GLN A 141 2.20 -15.55 0.14
C GLN A 141 2.09 -17.01 0.62
N LEU A 142 2.91 -17.90 0.08
CA LEU A 142 2.95 -19.31 0.46
C LEU A 142 3.53 -19.55 1.86
N ARG A 143 4.13 -18.54 2.50
CA ARG A 143 4.69 -18.69 3.83
C ARG A 143 3.57 -18.94 4.86
N GLY A 144 3.85 -19.85 5.79
CA GLY A 144 2.95 -20.17 6.91
C GLY A 144 2.63 -18.92 7.73
N GLU A 145 1.45 -18.94 8.35
CA GLU A 145 1.04 -17.89 9.30
C GLU A 145 1.82 -17.99 10.61
N GLY A 146 2.00 -16.85 11.29
CA GLY A 146 2.54 -16.79 12.65
C GLY A 146 4.05 -16.62 12.76
N ASP A 147 4.81 -16.87 11.68
CA ASP A 147 6.25 -16.58 11.66
C ASP A 147 6.47 -15.10 11.27
N PRO A 148 7.23 -14.31 12.05
CA PRO A 148 7.60 -12.95 11.65
C PRO A 148 8.42 -12.93 10.36
N LEU A 149 8.19 -11.93 9.50
CA LEU A 149 8.93 -11.67 8.28
C LEU A 149 9.08 -10.16 8.08
N SER A 150 10.34 -9.70 8.12
CA SER A 150 10.70 -8.33 7.80
C SER A 150 11.01 -8.20 6.31
N PHE A 151 10.41 -7.22 5.63
CA PHE A 151 10.73 -6.85 4.25
C PHE A 151 11.37 -5.47 4.20
N CYS A 152 12.53 -5.34 3.56
CA CYS A 152 13.11 -4.04 3.26
C CYS A 152 13.62 -3.95 1.81
N LEU A 153 13.26 -2.86 1.14
CA LEU A 153 13.70 -2.54 -0.21
C LEU A 153 14.37 -1.15 -0.20
N PHE A 154 15.47 -1.02 -0.92
CA PHE A 154 16.25 0.22 -1.00
C PHE A 154 16.63 0.56 -2.44
N ASP A 155 16.57 1.84 -2.80
CA ASP A 155 17.19 2.38 -4.02
C ASP A 155 16.69 1.73 -5.33
N VAL A 156 15.41 1.33 -5.36
CA VAL A 156 14.74 0.74 -6.55
C VAL A 156 13.46 1.51 -6.86
N GLN A 157 13.19 1.80 -8.12
CA GLN A 157 11.91 2.34 -8.55
C GLN A 157 10.84 1.25 -8.53
N VAL A 158 9.72 1.52 -7.88
CA VAL A 158 8.61 0.56 -7.70
C VAL A 158 7.40 1.12 -8.43
N ASN A 159 7.13 0.60 -9.64
CA ASN A 159 5.95 0.99 -10.40
C ASN A 159 4.67 0.38 -9.81
N ARG A 160 3.51 0.82 -10.31
CA ARG A 160 2.21 0.31 -9.87
C ARG A 160 2.07 -1.21 -9.98
N SER A 161 2.56 -1.84 -11.04
CA SER A 161 2.47 -3.30 -11.19
C SER A 161 3.23 -4.05 -10.10
N VAL A 162 4.43 -3.59 -9.73
CA VAL A 162 5.20 -4.18 -8.63
C VAL A 162 4.51 -3.91 -7.28
N GLN A 163 3.94 -2.71 -7.10
CA GLN A 163 3.15 -2.39 -5.91
C GLN A 163 1.96 -3.34 -5.78
N ASP A 164 1.15 -3.52 -6.83
CA ASP A 164 -0.02 -4.40 -6.79
C ASP A 164 0.36 -5.86 -6.45
N MET A 165 1.49 -6.36 -6.99
CA MET A 165 2.02 -7.67 -6.65
C MET A 165 2.45 -7.74 -5.19
N LEU A 166 3.21 -6.74 -4.70
CA LEU A 166 3.75 -6.74 -3.35
C LEU A 166 2.69 -6.41 -2.28
N SER A 167 1.67 -5.61 -2.59
CA SER A 167 0.58 -5.29 -1.65
C SER A 167 -0.05 -6.57 -1.14
N GLN A 168 -0.42 -7.49 -2.04
CA GLN A 168 -1.08 -8.74 -1.65
C GLN A 168 -0.21 -9.62 -0.72
N SER A 169 1.11 -9.63 -0.93
CA SER A 169 2.02 -10.47 -0.15
C SER A 169 2.49 -9.82 1.15
N LEU A 170 2.87 -8.55 1.10
CA LEU A 170 3.42 -7.83 2.25
C LEU A 170 2.34 -7.49 3.28
N VAL A 171 1.13 -7.13 2.83
CA VAL A 171 -0.01 -6.76 3.69
C VAL A 171 -0.42 -7.90 4.61
N LEU A 172 -0.20 -9.16 4.24
CA LEU A 172 -0.72 -10.29 5.02
C LEU A 172 0.36 -11.10 5.72
N LYS A 173 1.62 -10.97 5.30
CA LYS A 173 2.69 -11.90 5.71
C LYS A 173 3.89 -11.24 6.38
N CYS A 174 4.02 -9.91 6.28
CA CYS A 174 5.15 -9.20 6.86
C CYS A 174 4.74 -8.39 8.08
N ASP A 175 5.43 -8.57 9.20
CA ASP A 175 5.22 -7.78 10.42
C ASP A 175 6.07 -6.49 10.42
N GLN A 176 7.05 -6.40 9.52
CA GLN A 176 7.85 -5.19 9.35
C GLN A 176 8.06 -4.90 7.86
N VAL A 177 7.77 -3.67 7.43
CA VAL A 177 7.96 -3.24 6.05
C VAL A 177 8.75 -1.93 6.01
N GLY A 178 9.85 -1.92 5.28
CA GLY A 178 10.73 -0.76 5.09
C GLY A 178 10.95 -0.46 3.61
N LEU A 179 10.63 0.76 3.18
CA LEU A 179 10.88 1.25 1.82
C LEU A 179 11.73 2.51 1.96
N HIS A 180 12.93 2.49 1.38
CA HIS A 180 13.96 3.50 1.65
C HIS A 180 14.65 3.97 0.38
N ARG A 181 14.56 5.27 0.10
CA ARG A 181 15.08 5.91 -1.11
C ARG A 181 14.59 5.21 -2.38
N ASN A 182 13.37 4.69 -2.29
CA ASN A 182 12.68 4.12 -3.44
C ASN A 182 12.05 5.27 -4.23
N ARG A 183 11.94 5.06 -5.54
CA ARG A 183 11.22 5.98 -6.42
C ARG A 183 9.84 5.42 -6.69
N PHE A 184 8.82 6.23 -6.47
CA PHE A 184 7.44 5.91 -6.77
C PHE A 184 6.86 7.03 -7.62
N ASP A 185 5.82 6.72 -8.40
CA ASP A 185 4.93 7.78 -8.83
C ASP A 185 4.31 8.42 -7.57
N PRO A 186 4.26 9.76 -7.44
CA PRO A 186 4.01 10.42 -6.16
C PRO A 186 2.73 9.97 -5.45
N GLN A 187 1.64 9.79 -6.22
CA GLN A 187 0.36 9.34 -5.68
C GLN A 187 0.37 7.85 -5.34
N ASP A 188 0.99 7.03 -6.19
CA ASP A 188 1.01 5.57 -6.05
C ASP A 188 1.79 5.14 -4.82
N GLY A 189 2.98 5.72 -4.58
CA GLY A 189 3.77 5.39 -3.39
C GLY A 189 3.06 5.72 -2.07
N THR A 190 2.32 6.83 -2.04
CA THR A 190 1.52 7.22 -0.87
C THR A 190 0.36 6.26 -0.66
N ASN A 191 -0.35 5.90 -1.73
CA ASN A 191 -1.45 4.95 -1.69
C ASN A 191 -0.96 3.57 -1.23
N PHE A 192 0.17 3.11 -1.75
CA PHE A 192 0.79 1.84 -1.36
C PHE A 192 1.14 1.80 0.13
N ALA A 193 1.78 2.86 0.65
CA ALA A 193 2.09 2.98 2.07
C ALA A 193 0.81 2.95 2.93
N PHE A 194 -0.23 3.68 2.51
CA PHE A 194 -1.51 3.70 3.19
C PHE A 194 -2.18 2.33 3.19
N GLU A 195 -2.23 1.64 2.04
CA GLU A 195 -2.77 0.28 1.92
C GLU A 195 -2.01 -0.70 2.82
N ALA A 196 -0.68 -0.62 2.85
CA ALA A 196 0.18 -1.45 3.69
C ALA A 196 -0.13 -1.28 5.17
N ILE A 197 -0.31 -0.03 5.63
CA ILE A 197 -0.62 0.27 7.03
C ILE A 197 -2.05 -0.16 7.39
N GLN A 198 -3.03 0.14 6.55
CA GLN A 198 -4.44 -0.08 6.88
C GLN A 198 -4.86 -1.53 6.81
N ASN A 199 -4.33 -2.29 5.85
CA ASN A 199 -4.83 -3.64 5.59
C ASN A 199 -3.97 -4.74 6.24
N ASN A 200 -2.88 -4.38 6.94
CA ASN A 200 -1.97 -5.34 7.56
C ASN A 200 -2.14 -5.38 9.09
N PRO A 201 -2.97 -6.28 9.63
CA PRO A 201 -3.18 -6.39 11.07
C PRO A 201 -1.96 -6.91 11.85
N GLN A 202 -0.94 -7.44 11.17
CA GLN A 202 0.28 -7.96 11.78
C GLN A 202 1.44 -6.96 11.74
N LEU A 203 1.27 -5.81 11.09
CA LEU A 203 2.31 -4.81 10.91
C LEU A 203 2.65 -4.13 12.24
N ASN A 204 3.85 -4.39 12.73
CA ASN A 204 4.42 -3.80 13.93
C ASN A 204 5.29 -2.58 13.62
N VAL A 205 6.02 -2.63 12.49
CA VAL A 205 6.96 -1.56 12.10
C VAL A 205 6.76 -1.23 10.63
N PHE A 206 6.52 0.04 10.34
CA PHE A 206 6.50 0.56 8.99
C PHE A 206 7.48 1.73 8.88
N SER A 207 8.35 1.69 7.87
CA SER A 207 9.27 2.78 7.55
C SER A 207 9.15 3.12 6.08
N PHE A 208 8.97 4.41 5.80
CA PHE A 208 8.82 4.93 4.45
C PHE A 208 9.63 6.20 4.30
N GLU A 209 10.68 6.12 3.51
CA GLU A 209 11.59 7.21 3.21
C GLU A 209 11.71 7.27 1.69
N ASN A 210 11.09 8.25 1.06
CA ASN A 210 11.14 8.40 -0.39
C ASN A 210 12.11 9.50 -0.81
N THR A 211 12.76 9.26 -1.94
CA THR A 211 13.42 10.32 -2.71
C THR A 211 12.37 10.97 -3.59
N ILE A 212 12.01 12.21 -3.27
CA ILE A 212 11.24 13.09 -4.16
C ILE A 212 12.27 13.73 -5.10
N GLU A 213 12.19 13.42 -6.39
CA GLU A 213 12.93 14.14 -7.46
C GLU A 213 12.01 15.16 -8.13
#